data_AF-A0A0H2X2D2-F1
#
_entry.id   AF-A0A0H2X2D2-F1
#
_cell.length_a   1.000
_cell.length_b   1.000
_cell.length_c   1.000
_cell.angle_alpha   90.00
_cell.angle_beta   90.00
_cell.angle_gamma   90.00
#
_symmetry.space_group_name_H-M   'P 1'
#
loop_
_entity.id
_entity.type
_entity.pdbx_description
1 polymer ?
#
loop_
_entity_poly.entity_id
_entity_poly.type
_entity_poly.pdbx_seq_one_letter_code
_entity_poly.pdbx_strand_id
1 'polypeptide(L)'
;MEKRGVIVHILVCLLTIFGTFSLPAFGAHFLAEEEQFYMDRFVFSGQYPDMETMEIHAERKKRVQFNVTGSFPKLESVVYKGSFGLLRSKIKGECPELSSVNLSCTSCRMDLDFRGEWKKNASIYIRNEQEPITIMLPKDIGVVVYTQVDMNSKVVAEGSLIKRGRGFWKKTFRNSLVGESPVTLTFHVETRNGGVIFLR
;
A
#
# COMPACT_ATOMS: atom_id res chain seq x y z
N MET A 1 18.24 23.50 -9.82
CA MET A 1 18.10 22.81 -8.52
C MET A 1 17.74 21.37 -8.82
N GLU A 2 18.73 20.51 -8.73
CA GLU A 2 18.68 19.12 -9.19
C GLU A 2 18.25 18.23 -8.02
N LYS A 3 17.05 17.66 -8.09
CA LYS A 3 16.53 16.75 -7.07
C LYS A 3 17.31 15.44 -7.14
N ARG A 4 18.19 15.21 -6.16
CA ARG A 4 18.92 13.94 -6.02
C ARG A 4 17.99 12.89 -5.41
N GLY A 5 17.28 12.17 -6.26
CA GLY A 5 16.64 10.91 -5.89
C GLY A 5 17.71 9.83 -5.71
N VAL A 6 17.75 9.20 -4.53
CA VAL A 6 18.62 8.05 -4.29
C VAL A 6 17.91 6.82 -4.86
N ILE A 7 18.37 6.34 -6.01
CA ILE A 7 17.92 5.10 -6.63
C ILE A 7 18.88 3.99 -6.20
N VAL A 8 18.38 2.96 -5.52
CA VAL A 8 19.16 1.76 -5.20
C VAL A 8 18.86 0.69 -6.26
N HIS A 9 19.86 0.31 -7.04
CA HIS A 9 19.80 -0.81 -7.99
C HIS A 9 20.75 -1.91 -7.51
N ILE A 10 20.20 -3.07 -7.15
CA ILE A 10 20.99 -4.29 -6.88
C ILE A 10 20.84 -5.20 -8.09
N LEU A 11 21.92 -5.36 -8.86
CA LEU A 11 22.05 -6.24 -10.01
C LEU A 11 23.04 -7.36 -9.65
N VAL A 12 22.57 -8.60 -9.59
CA VAL A 12 23.44 -9.78 -9.43
C VAL A 12 23.48 -10.51 -10.77
N CYS A 13 24.59 -10.36 -11.49
CA CYS A 13 24.90 -11.14 -12.70
C CYS A 13 25.60 -12.44 -12.28
N LEU A 14 25.05 -13.58 -12.66
CA LEU A 14 25.72 -14.87 -12.53
C LEU A 14 26.01 -15.44 -13.93
N LEU A 15 27.30 -15.57 -14.23
CA LEU A 15 27.88 -16.08 -15.46
C LEU A 15 27.43 -17.53 -15.73
N THR A 16 26.87 -17.77 -16.90
CA THR A 16 26.62 -19.10 -17.45
C THR A 16 27.90 -19.65 -18.10
N ILE A 17 28.44 -20.74 -17.56
CA ILE A 17 29.44 -21.58 -18.24
C ILE A 17 28.70 -22.81 -18.79
N PHE A 18 28.86 -23.05 -20.09
CA PHE A 18 28.33 -24.18 -20.83
C PHE A 18 29.00 -25.50 -20.42
N GLY A 19 28.19 -26.55 -20.30
CA GLY A 19 28.65 -27.94 -20.19
C GLY A 19 27.48 -28.91 -20.31
N THR A 20 27.26 -29.44 -21.52
CA THR A 20 26.35 -30.55 -21.82
C THR A 20 26.88 -31.85 -21.21
N PHE A 21 26.05 -32.68 -20.56
CA PHE A 21 26.06 -34.16 -20.70
C PHE A 21 24.86 -34.80 -19.94
N SER A 22 24.07 -35.55 -20.72
CA SER A 22 23.25 -36.74 -20.42
C SER A 22 22.63 -36.96 -19.01
N LEU A 23 21.29 -37.01 -19.01
CA LEU A 23 20.42 -37.57 -17.97
C LEU A 23 20.65 -39.08 -17.74
N PRO A 24 20.51 -39.52 -16.48
CA PRO A 24 19.70 -40.68 -16.17
C PRO A 24 18.53 -40.30 -15.27
N ALA A 25 17.40 -40.96 -15.52
CA ALA A 25 16.16 -40.82 -14.79
C ALA A 25 16.35 -41.10 -13.29
N PHE A 26 16.10 -40.10 -12.46
CA PHE A 26 15.94 -40.27 -11.02
C PHE A 26 14.73 -39.48 -10.56
N GLY A 27 13.85 -40.20 -9.86
CA GLY A 27 12.92 -39.76 -8.82
C GLY A 27 12.29 -38.39 -8.96
N ALA A 28 10.95 -38.38 -9.03
CA ALA A 28 10.13 -37.26 -8.61
C ALA A 28 10.44 -36.88 -7.14
N HIS A 29 11.54 -36.19 -6.92
CA HIS A 29 11.71 -35.28 -5.81
C HIS A 29 11.26 -33.92 -6.35
N PHE A 30 9.95 -33.72 -6.37
CA PHE A 30 9.44 -32.38 -6.14
C PHE A 30 10.02 -31.98 -4.78
N LEU A 31 11.14 -31.25 -4.80
CA LEU A 31 11.46 -30.34 -3.74
C LEU A 31 10.28 -29.38 -3.72
N ALA A 32 9.27 -29.71 -2.91
CA ALA A 32 8.64 -28.69 -2.12
C ALA A 32 9.77 -28.05 -1.33
N GLU A 33 10.48 -27.11 -1.95
CA GLU A 33 11.01 -25.99 -1.21
C GLU A 33 9.78 -25.46 -0.49
N GLU A 34 9.67 -25.83 0.80
CA GLU A 34 8.84 -25.11 1.73
C GLU A 34 9.21 -23.65 1.49
N GLU A 35 8.34 -22.89 0.79
CA GLU A 35 8.50 -21.46 0.63
C GLU A 35 8.51 -20.91 2.06
N GLN A 36 9.69 -20.81 2.66
CA GLN A 36 9.92 -20.03 3.85
C GLN A 36 9.44 -18.64 3.45
N PHE A 37 8.30 -18.27 4.01
CA PHE A 37 7.51 -17.12 3.62
C PHE A 37 8.28 -15.82 3.92
N TYR A 38 9.27 -15.51 3.10
CA TYR A 38 10.10 -14.32 3.22
C TYR A 38 9.24 -13.10 2.96
N MET A 39 9.33 -12.14 3.87
CA MET A 39 8.65 -10.86 3.75
C MET A 39 9.71 -9.77 3.69
N ASP A 40 9.74 -9.05 2.57
CA ASP A 40 10.57 -7.87 2.39
C ASP A 40 10.09 -6.77 3.34
N ARG A 41 10.81 -6.58 4.45
CA ARG A 41 10.49 -5.60 5.48
C ARG A 41 11.33 -4.34 5.31
N PHE A 42 10.65 -3.22 5.09
CA PHE A 42 11.24 -1.88 5.10
C PHE A 42 10.77 -1.14 6.36
N VAL A 43 11.67 -0.95 7.33
CA VAL A 43 11.34 -0.29 8.60
C VAL A 43 12.00 1.08 8.62
N PHE A 44 11.17 2.12 8.58
CA PHE A 44 11.58 3.51 8.57
C PHE A 44 11.28 4.14 9.93
N SER A 45 12.13 3.85 10.93
CA SER A 45 11.94 4.25 12.33
C SER A 45 12.91 5.32 12.84
N GLY A 46 13.92 5.70 12.05
CA GLY A 46 14.89 6.75 12.39
C GLY A 46 14.37 8.17 12.17
N GLN A 47 15.28 9.14 12.17
CA GLN A 47 15.01 10.52 11.81
C GLN A 47 15.52 10.80 10.39
N TYR A 48 14.67 11.36 9.54
CA TYR A 48 14.98 11.67 8.15
C TYR A 48 14.53 13.10 7.85
N PRO A 49 15.27 14.12 8.36
CA PRO A 49 14.82 15.51 8.34
C PRO A 49 14.69 16.10 6.95
N ASP A 50 15.40 15.54 5.96
CA ASP A 50 15.47 16.06 4.59
C ASP A 50 14.74 15.19 3.56
N MET A 51 14.08 14.11 3.98
CA MET A 51 13.35 13.24 3.05
C MET A 51 12.01 13.89 2.67
N GLU A 52 11.88 14.28 1.40
CA GLU A 52 10.65 14.87 0.83
C GLU A 52 9.72 13.81 0.20
N THR A 53 10.31 12.75 -0.36
CA THR A 53 9.58 11.69 -1.07
C THR A 53 10.12 10.33 -0.65
N MET A 54 9.20 9.38 -0.45
CA MET A 54 9.50 7.97 -0.23
C MET A 54 8.92 7.14 -1.37
N GLU A 55 9.75 6.49 -2.17
CA GLU A 55 9.32 5.61 -3.26
C GLU A 55 9.76 4.17 -3.00
N ILE A 56 8.81 3.23 -3.10
CA ILE A 56 9.03 1.79 -2.89
C ILE A 56 8.58 1.05 -4.13
N HIS A 57 9.56 0.53 -4.88
CA HIS A 57 9.37 -0.30 -6.07
C HIS A 57 9.55 -1.77 -5.72
N ALA A 58 8.47 -2.53 -5.83
CA ALA A 58 8.36 -3.90 -5.37
C ALA A 58 7.64 -4.80 -6.38
N GLU A 59 7.73 -4.49 -7.67
CA GLU A 59 7.03 -5.18 -8.76
C GLU A 59 7.39 -6.68 -8.87
N ARG A 60 8.50 -7.11 -8.26
CA ARG A 60 8.97 -8.51 -8.23
C ARG A 60 8.93 -9.15 -6.84
N LYS A 61 8.39 -8.47 -5.83
CA LYS A 61 8.36 -8.95 -4.44
C LYS A 61 6.97 -9.50 -4.11
N LYS A 62 6.92 -10.76 -3.66
CA LYS A 62 5.65 -11.43 -3.32
C LYS A 62 5.01 -10.91 -2.03
N ARG A 63 5.82 -10.48 -1.05
CA ARG A 63 5.32 -10.08 0.28
C ARG A 63 6.13 -8.90 0.77
N VAL A 64 5.50 -7.73 0.83
CA VAL A 64 6.13 -6.49 1.27
C VAL A 64 5.46 -6.01 2.55
N GLN A 65 6.29 -5.62 3.51
CA GLN A 65 5.85 -4.79 4.61
C GLN A 65 6.67 -3.51 4.65
N PHE A 66 6.03 -2.34 4.65
CA PHE A 66 6.73 -1.10 4.97
C PHE A 66 6.05 -0.34 6.11
N ASN A 67 6.83 0.09 7.10
CA ASN A 67 6.34 0.83 8.25
C ASN A 67 7.06 2.16 8.33
N VAL A 68 6.30 3.26 8.27
CA VAL A 68 6.78 4.62 8.52
C VAL A 68 6.41 4.95 9.96
N THR A 69 7.39 4.88 10.87
CA THR A 69 7.19 5.11 12.32
C THR A 69 8.19 6.10 12.92
N GLY A 70 9.20 6.51 12.15
CA GLY A 70 10.18 7.52 12.54
C GLY A 70 9.68 8.94 12.37
N SER A 71 10.60 9.91 12.35
CA SER A 71 10.29 11.32 12.16
C SER A 71 10.75 11.81 10.78
N PHE A 72 9.81 12.35 10.02
CA PHE A 72 9.97 12.78 8.63
C PHE A 72 9.36 14.18 8.44
N PRO A 73 9.97 15.23 9.01
CA PRO A 73 9.38 16.57 9.06
C PRO A 73 9.10 17.18 7.68
N LYS A 74 9.84 16.79 6.64
CA LYS A 74 9.65 17.29 5.27
C LYS A 74 8.98 16.30 4.31
N LEU A 75 8.57 15.12 4.75
CA LEU A 75 8.03 14.11 3.84
C LEU A 75 6.66 14.54 3.35
N GLU A 76 6.56 14.84 2.06
CA GLU A 76 5.34 15.30 1.40
C GLU A 76 4.57 14.15 0.76
N SER A 77 5.29 13.11 0.31
CA SER A 77 4.72 12.04 -0.51
C SER A 77 5.29 10.65 -0.24
N VAL A 78 4.41 9.64 -0.25
CA VAL A 78 4.76 8.20 -0.24
C VAL A 78 4.19 7.53 -1.47
N VAL A 79 5.02 6.81 -2.22
CA VAL A 79 4.63 6.08 -3.42
C VAL A 79 5.05 4.62 -3.29
N TYR A 80 4.12 3.71 -3.52
CA TYR A 80 4.35 2.27 -3.60
C TYR A 80 3.87 1.72 -4.93
N LYS A 81 4.71 0.91 -5.59
CA LYS A 81 4.37 0.17 -6.80
C LYS A 81 4.70 -1.30 -6.59
N GLY A 82 3.68 -2.15 -6.60
CA GLY A 82 3.81 -3.61 -6.57
C GLY A 82 3.07 -4.25 -7.73
N SER A 83 3.26 -5.56 -7.90
CA SER A 83 2.56 -6.33 -8.94
C SER A 83 1.61 -7.38 -8.35
N PHE A 84 2.08 -8.19 -7.40
CA PHE A 84 1.27 -9.29 -6.85
C PHE A 84 1.65 -9.67 -5.42
N GLY A 85 0.76 -10.39 -4.74
CA GLY A 85 1.02 -11.04 -3.46
C GLY A 85 0.44 -10.29 -2.25
N LEU A 86 1.26 -9.87 -1.29
CA LEU A 86 0.83 -9.20 -0.06
C LEU A 86 1.54 -7.87 0.14
N LEU A 87 0.76 -6.81 0.37
CA LEU A 87 1.25 -5.53 0.89
C LEU A 87 0.72 -5.31 2.29
N ARG A 88 1.62 -5.09 3.26
CA ARG A 88 1.29 -4.53 4.56
C ARG A 88 1.93 -3.16 4.69
N SER A 89 1.15 -2.14 5.03
CA SER A 89 1.73 -0.83 5.32
C SER A 89 1.13 -0.19 6.55
N LYS A 90 1.96 0.59 7.22
CA LYS A 90 1.58 1.38 8.38
C LYS A 90 2.27 2.73 8.31
N ILE A 91 1.48 3.81 8.36
CA ILE A 91 1.99 5.18 8.44
C ILE A 91 1.55 5.75 9.78
N LYS A 92 2.46 5.74 10.76
CA LYS A 92 2.24 6.28 12.13
C LYS A 92 3.40 7.13 12.65
N GLY A 93 4.38 7.43 11.81
CA GLY A 93 5.47 8.33 12.15
C GLY A 93 5.02 9.79 12.19
N GLU A 94 5.93 10.65 12.62
CA GLU A 94 5.75 12.10 12.60
C GLU A 94 6.01 12.62 11.19
N CYS A 95 4.97 12.76 10.39
CA CYS A 95 5.05 13.24 9.00
C CYS A 95 4.15 14.48 8.82
N PRO A 96 4.50 15.65 9.39
CA PRO A 96 3.62 16.82 9.42
C PRO A 96 3.29 17.38 8.04
N GLU A 97 4.19 17.23 7.05
CA GLU A 97 3.99 17.73 5.69
C GLU A 97 3.35 16.71 4.74
N LEU A 98 3.11 15.48 5.19
CA LEU A 98 2.62 14.39 4.35
C LEU A 98 1.20 14.70 3.85
N SER A 99 1.10 14.88 2.54
CA SER A 99 -0.14 15.30 1.89
C SER A 99 -0.57 14.35 0.75
N SER A 100 0.30 13.41 0.35
CA SER A 100 0.01 12.47 -0.71
C SER A 100 0.53 11.06 -0.39
N VAL A 101 -0.33 10.06 -0.53
CA VAL A 101 0.05 8.65 -0.47
C VAL A 101 -0.53 7.94 -1.69
N ASN A 102 0.29 7.25 -2.47
CA ASN A 102 -0.13 6.52 -3.66
C ASN A 102 0.35 5.07 -3.57
N LEU A 103 -0.59 4.13 -3.43
CA LEU A 103 -0.33 2.71 -3.33
C LEU A 103 -1.00 2.00 -4.50
N SER A 104 -0.19 1.52 -5.43
CA SER A 104 -0.69 0.79 -6.61
C SER A 104 -0.16 -0.64 -6.61
N CYS A 105 -1.05 -1.60 -6.80
CA CYS A 105 -0.69 -2.96 -7.13
C CYS A 105 -1.67 -3.56 -8.14
N THR A 106 -1.24 -4.52 -8.95
CA THR A 106 -2.15 -5.23 -9.85
C THR A 106 -2.98 -6.27 -9.08
N SER A 107 -2.34 -7.15 -8.31
CA SER A 107 -3.01 -8.25 -7.59
C SER A 107 -2.38 -8.50 -6.21
N CYS A 108 -2.46 -7.52 -5.32
CA CYS A 108 -1.94 -7.63 -3.94
C CYS A 108 -3.07 -7.69 -2.94
N ARG A 109 -3.10 -8.67 -2.03
CA ARG A 109 -3.84 -8.46 -0.79
C ARG A 109 -3.22 -7.27 -0.04
N MET A 110 -4.00 -6.25 0.27
CA MET A 110 -3.50 -5.04 0.94
C MET A 110 -4.05 -4.94 2.37
N ASP A 111 -3.17 -4.86 3.36
CA ASP A 111 -3.52 -4.51 4.75
C ASP A 111 -2.85 -3.16 5.08
N LEU A 112 -3.64 -2.09 5.16
CA LEU A 112 -3.15 -0.70 5.25
C LEU A 112 -3.62 -0.04 6.54
N ASP A 113 -2.71 0.49 7.35
CA ASP A 113 -3.02 1.18 8.61
C ASP A 113 -2.69 2.68 8.55
N PHE A 114 -3.73 3.50 8.47
CA PHE A 114 -3.66 4.98 8.42
C PHE A 114 -4.04 5.64 9.75
N ARG A 115 -4.13 4.88 10.85
CA ARG A 115 -4.44 5.40 12.20
C ARG A 115 -3.23 6.08 12.88
N GLY A 116 -2.37 6.72 12.09
CA GLY A 116 -1.29 7.57 12.58
C GLY A 116 -1.81 8.93 13.01
N GLU A 117 -0.94 9.75 13.58
CA GLU A 117 -1.26 11.14 13.86
C GLU A 117 -1.07 12.01 12.61
N TRP A 118 -2.15 12.51 12.05
CA TRP A 118 -2.10 13.39 10.87
C TRP A 118 -2.19 14.85 11.31
N LYS A 119 -1.22 15.66 10.86
CA LYS A 119 -1.19 17.11 11.15
C LYS A 119 -1.65 17.96 9.96
N LYS A 120 -1.85 17.34 8.80
CA LYS A 120 -2.20 17.99 7.53
C LYS A 120 -3.20 17.15 6.74
N ASN A 121 -4.03 17.82 5.94
CA ASN A 121 -4.91 17.15 5.00
C ASN A 121 -4.10 16.36 3.98
N ALA A 122 -4.53 15.15 3.66
CA ALA A 122 -3.86 14.32 2.68
C ALA A 122 -4.83 13.61 1.73
N SER A 123 -4.34 13.38 0.51
CA SER A 123 -5.00 12.55 -0.49
C SER A 123 -4.31 11.20 -0.56
N ILE A 124 -5.08 10.13 -0.40
CA ILE A 124 -4.60 8.75 -0.39
C ILE A 124 -5.23 8.03 -1.58
N TYR A 125 -4.40 7.60 -2.53
CA TYR A 125 -4.80 6.86 -3.71
C TYR A 125 -4.40 5.39 -3.53
N ILE A 126 -5.37 4.48 -3.62
CA ILE A 126 -5.15 3.05 -3.49
C ILE A 126 -5.79 2.37 -4.70
N ARG A 127 -5.00 1.64 -5.48
CA ARG A 127 -5.47 0.88 -6.64
C ARG A 127 -5.05 -0.58 -6.52
N ASN A 128 -6.01 -1.48 -6.70
CA ASN A 128 -5.80 -2.92 -6.76
C ASN A 128 -6.81 -3.61 -7.66
N GLU A 129 -6.45 -4.54 -8.52
CA GLU A 129 -7.38 -5.04 -9.54
C GLU A 129 -8.17 -6.29 -9.17
N GLN A 130 -7.75 -7.09 -8.20
CA GLN A 130 -8.36 -8.42 -7.94
C GLN A 130 -8.46 -8.75 -6.46
N GLU A 131 -7.37 -8.53 -5.71
CA GLU A 131 -7.25 -8.98 -4.33
C GLU A 131 -7.93 -8.01 -3.33
N PRO A 132 -8.26 -8.47 -2.11
CA PRO A 132 -8.88 -7.63 -1.10
C PRO A 132 -7.99 -6.47 -0.64
N ILE A 133 -8.62 -5.32 -0.37
CA ILE A 133 -8.02 -4.14 0.26
C ILE A 133 -8.66 -3.96 1.64
N THR A 134 -7.87 -3.99 2.70
CA THR A 134 -8.29 -3.65 4.06
C THR A 134 -7.63 -2.35 4.49
N ILE A 135 -8.45 -1.36 4.87
CA ILE A 135 -7.98 -0.03 5.28
C ILE A 135 -8.47 0.21 6.71
N MET A 136 -7.52 0.38 7.63
CA MET A 136 -7.80 0.89 8.98
C MET A 136 -7.77 2.42 8.93
N LEU A 137 -8.92 3.03 9.11
CA LEU A 137 -9.15 4.47 9.04
C LEU A 137 -8.92 5.12 10.42
N PRO A 138 -8.38 6.35 10.47
CA PRO A 138 -8.32 7.11 11.71
C PRO A 138 -9.72 7.48 12.20
N LYS A 139 -9.87 7.61 13.52
CA LYS A 139 -11.16 7.86 14.19
C LYS A 139 -11.25 9.25 14.83
N ASP A 140 -10.13 9.94 14.89
CA ASP A 140 -9.87 11.21 15.57
C ASP A 140 -9.84 12.42 14.62
N ILE A 141 -9.93 12.19 13.31
CA ILE A 141 -9.93 13.23 12.27
C ILE A 141 -11.02 12.99 11.22
N GLY A 142 -11.26 13.97 10.35
CA GLY A 142 -12.17 13.82 9.22
C GLY A 142 -11.70 12.75 8.24
N VAL A 143 -12.61 11.91 7.75
CA VAL A 143 -12.32 10.88 6.75
C VAL A 143 -13.38 10.90 5.67
N VAL A 144 -12.94 10.97 4.40
CA VAL A 144 -13.77 10.79 3.21
C VAL A 144 -13.18 9.67 2.37
N VAL A 145 -13.98 8.69 1.97
CA VAL A 145 -13.56 7.59 1.11
C VAL A 145 -14.43 7.56 -0.14
N TYR A 146 -13.83 7.84 -1.28
CA TYR A 146 -14.38 7.63 -2.61
C TYR A 146 -13.97 6.24 -3.09
N THR A 147 -14.93 5.34 -3.28
CA THR A 147 -14.66 4.01 -3.84
C THR A 147 -15.13 3.92 -5.28
N GLN A 148 -14.31 3.34 -6.15
CA GLN A 148 -14.67 2.94 -7.51
C GLN A 148 -14.55 1.42 -7.62
N VAL A 149 -15.67 0.74 -7.81
CA VAL A 149 -15.78 -0.73 -7.85
C VAL A 149 -16.59 -1.19 -9.07
N ASP A 150 -16.41 -2.44 -9.52
CA ASP A 150 -17.21 -3.06 -10.59
C ASP A 150 -18.46 -3.84 -10.09
N MET A 151 -19.11 -4.65 -10.94
CA MET A 151 -20.38 -5.37 -10.64
C MET A 151 -20.15 -6.40 -9.53
N ASN A 152 -18.97 -7.01 -9.56
CA ASN A 152 -18.62 -8.19 -8.79
C ASN A 152 -17.87 -7.81 -7.52
N SER A 153 -17.31 -6.59 -7.48
CA SER A 153 -16.62 -6.04 -6.33
C SER A 153 -17.58 -5.56 -5.24
N LYS A 154 -17.13 -5.62 -3.99
CA LYS A 154 -17.91 -5.23 -2.80
C LYS A 154 -17.17 -4.22 -1.95
N VAL A 155 -17.92 -3.31 -1.34
CA VAL A 155 -17.39 -2.44 -0.27
C VAL A 155 -18.11 -2.81 1.02
N VAL A 156 -17.34 -3.14 2.05
CA VAL A 156 -17.79 -3.42 3.41
C VAL A 156 -17.25 -2.31 4.29
N ALA A 157 -18.15 -1.46 4.79
CA ALA A 157 -17.81 -0.40 5.72
C ALA A 157 -18.31 -0.78 7.12
N GLU A 158 -17.41 -0.72 8.10
CA GLU A 158 -17.71 -0.96 9.51
C GLU A 158 -17.86 0.37 10.28
N GLY A 159 -18.51 0.31 11.45
CA GLY A 159 -18.62 1.45 12.36
C GLY A 159 -19.61 2.54 11.91
N SER A 160 -19.28 3.79 12.24
CA SER A 160 -20.16 4.96 12.09
C SER A 160 -20.05 5.68 10.74
N LEU A 161 -19.46 5.04 9.73
CA LEU A 161 -19.32 5.62 8.39
C LEU A 161 -20.68 5.80 7.72
N ILE A 162 -21.01 7.05 7.39
CA ILE A 162 -22.23 7.38 6.66
C ILE A 162 -21.95 7.23 5.17
N LYS A 163 -22.66 6.30 4.53
CA LYS A 163 -22.64 6.15 3.07
C LYS A 163 -23.47 7.25 2.41
N ARG A 164 -22.88 7.99 1.47
CA ARG A 164 -23.54 8.97 0.60
C ARG A 164 -23.27 8.66 -0.88
N GLY A 165 -24.20 9.11 -1.73
CA GLY A 165 -24.13 8.94 -3.18
C GLY A 165 -25.24 8.06 -3.75
N ARG A 166 -25.66 8.37 -4.99
CA ARG A 166 -26.61 7.58 -5.78
C ARG A 166 -25.81 6.88 -6.88
N GLY A 167 -25.77 5.54 -6.88
CA GLY A 167 -25.03 4.75 -7.87
C GLY A 167 -24.45 3.46 -7.29
N PHE A 168 -24.37 2.42 -8.13
CA PHE A 168 -23.83 1.11 -7.72
C PHE A 168 -22.30 1.10 -7.61
N TRP A 169 -21.63 1.87 -8.46
CA TRP A 169 -20.19 1.78 -8.76
C TRP A 169 -19.32 2.78 -8.01
N LYS A 170 -19.86 3.98 -7.79
CA LYS A 170 -19.19 5.08 -7.08
C LYS A 170 -19.93 5.32 -5.77
N LYS A 171 -19.29 4.96 -4.66
CA LYS A 171 -19.83 5.14 -3.30
C LYS A 171 -18.90 6.08 -2.54
N THR A 172 -19.49 6.98 -1.76
CA THR A 172 -18.74 7.85 -0.85
C THR A 172 -19.06 7.45 0.57
N PHE A 173 -18.05 7.30 1.41
CA PHE A 173 -18.19 7.07 2.84
C PHE A 173 -17.54 8.24 3.58
N ARG A 174 -18.15 8.69 4.67
CA ARG A 174 -17.56 9.74 5.50
C ARG A 174 -17.88 9.52 6.97
N ASN A 175 -16.99 9.95 7.86
CA ASN A 175 -17.30 10.00 9.29
C ASN A 175 -17.94 11.34 9.68
N SER A 176 -18.32 11.48 10.95
CA SER A 176 -18.94 12.70 11.50
C SER A 176 -17.97 13.88 11.58
N LEU A 177 -16.66 13.61 11.66
CA LEU A 177 -15.63 14.65 11.84
C LEU A 177 -15.32 15.44 10.57
N VAL A 178 -15.89 15.09 9.42
CA VAL A 178 -15.73 15.85 8.17
C VAL A 178 -16.41 17.22 8.31
N GLY A 179 -15.60 18.27 8.32
CA GLY A 179 -16.05 19.66 8.53
C GLY A 179 -16.00 20.12 9.99
N GLU A 180 -15.74 19.20 10.94
CA GLU A 180 -15.55 19.52 12.36
C GLU A 180 -14.06 19.46 12.76
N SER A 181 -13.33 18.48 12.24
CA SER A 181 -11.89 18.32 12.47
C SER A 181 -11.07 19.26 11.57
N PRO A 182 -9.97 19.86 12.08
CA PRO A 182 -9.06 20.68 11.25
C PRO A 182 -8.33 19.87 10.17
N VAL A 183 -8.20 18.55 10.39
CA VAL A 183 -7.57 17.63 9.44
C VAL A 183 -8.62 16.68 8.85
N THR A 184 -8.54 16.45 7.54
CA THR A 184 -9.34 15.49 6.80
C THR A 184 -8.46 14.68 5.84
N LEU A 185 -8.59 13.35 5.89
CA LEU A 185 -8.00 12.46 4.89
C LEU A 185 -9.02 12.09 3.82
N THR A 186 -8.60 12.21 2.56
CA THR A 186 -9.42 11.86 1.40
C THR A 186 -8.83 10.64 0.71
N PHE A 187 -9.55 9.52 0.80
CA PHE A 187 -9.17 8.26 0.17
C PHE A 187 -9.87 8.11 -1.18
N HIS A 188 -9.12 7.71 -2.19
CA HIS A 188 -9.57 7.30 -3.51
C HIS A 188 -9.18 5.84 -3.70
N VAL A 189 -10.14 4.94 -3.54
CA VAL A 189 -9.90 3.49 -3.52
C VAL A 189 -10.55 2.86 -4.73
N GLU A 190 -9.74 2.29 -5.62
CA GLU A 190 -10.20 1.60 -6.82
C GLU A 190 -9.95 0.11 -6.69
N THR A 191 -11.00 -0.70 -6.92
CA THR A 191 -10.83 -2.13 -7.19
C THR A 191 -11.72 -2.65 -8.31
N ARG A 192 -11.34 -3.78 -8.90
CA ARG A 192 -12.00 -4.42 -10.04
C ARG A 192 -12.05 -5.94 -9.82
N ASN A 193 -12.57 -6.66 -10.81
CA ASN A 193 -12.56 -8.12 -10.95
C ASN A 193 -12.97 -8.89 -9.68
N GLY A 194 -13.98 -8.41 -8.96
CA GLY A 194 -14.47 -9.09 -7.75
C GLY A 194 -13.73 -8.74 -6.45
N GLY A 195 -12.78 -7.79 -6.49
CA GLY A 195 -12.08 -7.33 -5.29
C GLY A 195 -13.01 -6.76 -4.21
N VAL A 196 -12.61 -6.92 -2.95
CA VAL A 196 -13.38 -6.45 -1.78
C VAL A 196 -12.60 -5.35 -1.06
N ILE A 197 -13.26 -4.22 -0.82
CA ILE A 197 -12.74 -3.13 0.01
C ILE A 197 -13.36 -3.23 1.41
N PHE A 198 -12.54 -3.40 2.43
CA PHE A 198 -12.91 -3.32 3.84
C PHE A 198 -12.46 -1.98 4.42
N LEU A 199 -13.40 -1.20 4.93
CA LEU A 199 -13.17 0.07 5.62
C LEU A 199 -13.45 -0.13 7.12
N ARG A 200 -12.43 0.02 7.97
CA ARG A 200 -12.48 -0.31 9.40
C ARG A 200 -12.00 0.82 10.31
#